data_AF-A0A520IHF1-F1
#
_entry.id   AF-A0A520IHF1-F1
#
_cell.length_a   1.000
_cell.length_b   1.000
_cell.length_c   1.000
_cell.angle_alpha   90.00
_cell.angle_beta   90.00
_cell.angle_gamma   90.00
#
_symmetry.space_group_name_H-M   'P 1'
#
loop_
_entity.id
_entity.type
_entity.pdbx_description
1 polymer ?
#
loop_
_entity_poly.entity_id
_entity_poly.type
_entity_poly.pdbx_seq_one_letter_code
_entity_poly.pdbx_strand_id
1 'polypeptide(L)'
;SSRLCVLSARLRALKTHKRLLIDLGGNWCLDCRLLAGTIDLPEMKRFVDAHFVVVTVDVGRFDKNGQIAARYGIKGRLKGVPAVLVVDPRSNKLLNAGHETELADARSMGPQALADWLAGWAA
;
A
#
# COMPACT_ATOMS: atom_id res chain seq x y z
N SER A 1 12.02 -5.56 12.15
CA SER A 1 11.04 -6.46 11.52
C SER A 1 9.95 -5.65 10.83
N SER A 2 9.22 -6.21 9.86
CA SER A 2 8.21 -5.49 9.08
C SER A 2 7.10 -4.86 9.94
N ARG A 3 6.75 -5.46 11.07
CA ARG A 3 5.79 -4.89 12.05
C ARG A 3 6.28 -3.55 12.62
N LEU A 4 7.56 -3.45 12.96
CA LEU A 4 8.15 -2.20 13.48
C LEU A 4 8.21 -1.12 12.40
N CYS A 5 8.46 -1.50 11.14
CA CYS A 5 8.42 -0.57 10.01
C CYS A 5 7.02 0.03 9.83
N VAL A 6 5.97 -0.81 9.86
CA VAL A 6 4.58 -0.34 9.77
C VAL A 6 4.20 0.56 10.95
N LEU A 7 4.59 0.21 12.17
CA LEU A 7 4.36 1.07 13.35
C LEU A 7 5.05 2.43 13.21
N SER A 8 6.32 2.44 12.79
CA SER A 8 7.08 3.68 12.58
C SER A 8 6.47 4.54 11.47
N ALA A 9 6.03 3.92 10.37
CA ALA A 9 5.33 4.61 9.29
C ALA A 9 4.01 5.21 9.75
N ARG A 10 3.21 4.49 10.56
CA ARG A 10 1.99 5.03 11.18
C ARG A 10 2.26 6.25 12.05
N LEU A 11 3.31 6.21 12.88
CA LEU A 11 3.71 7.34 13.72
C LEU A 11 4.11 8.56 12.89
N ARG A 12 4.80 8.36 11.76
CA ARG A 12 5.09 9.45 10.81
C ARG A 12 3.80 9.99 10.20
N ALA A 13 2.90 9.11 9.74
CA ALA A 13 1.62 9.51 9.16
C ALA A 13 0.77 10.36 10.12
N LEU A 14 0.76 10.04 11.42
CA LEU A 14 0.14 10.87 12.46
C LEU A 14 0.75 12.27 12.54
N LYS A 15 2.08 12.36 12.56
CA LYS A 15 2.81 13.63 12.68
C LYS A 15 2.69 14.51 11.44
N THR A 16 2.56 13.90 10.27
CA THR A 16 2.47 14.61 8.99
C THR A 16 1.05 14.78 8.49
N HIS A 17 0.04 14.36 9.25
CA HIS A 17 -1.38 14.41 8.87
C HIS A 17 -1.70 13.71 7.53
N LYS A 18 -1.01 12.61 7.22
CA LYS A 18 -1.14 11.85 5.97
C LYS A 18 -1.81 10.50 6.21
N ARG A 19 -2.32 9.87 5.16
CA ARG A 19 -2.70 8.46 5.23
C ARG A 19 -1.48 7.56 5.33
N LEU A 20 -1.62 6.39 5.93
CA LEU A 20 -0.60 5.34 5.86
C LEU A 20 -0.96 4.43 4.68
N LEU A 21 -0.03 4.26 3.74
CA LEU A 21 -0.15 3.31 2.65
C LEU A 21 0.82 2.15 2.91
N ILE A 22 0.27 0.96 3.14
CA ILE A 22 1.07 -0.27 3.30
C ILE A 22 1.00 -1.03 1.97
N ASP A 23 2.12 -1.12 1.27
CA ASP A 23 2.26 -1.87 0.03
C ASP A 23 2.81 -3.28 0.33
N LEU A 24 1.94 -4.28 0.26
CA LEU A 24 2.29 -5.69 0.48
C LEU A 24 2.60 -6.36 -0.86
N GLY A 25 3.83 -6.81 -1.04
CA GLY A 25 4.27 -7.40 -2.30
C GLY A 25 5.65 -8.02 -2.21
N GLY A 26 6.39 -8.00 -3.32
CA GLY A 26 7.78 -8.45 -3.35
C GLY A 26 8.43 -8.24 -4.71
N ASN A 27 9.76 -8.18 -4.75
CA ASN A 27 10.52 -7.88 -5.99
C ASN A 27 10.35 -8.92 -7.11
N TRP A 28 9.83 -10.11 -6.78
CA TRP A 28 9.50 -11.17 -7.73
C TRP A 28 8.21 -10.90 -8.52
N CYS A 29 7.38 -9.98 -8.06
CA CYS A 29 6.08 -9.65 -8.62
C CYS A 29 6.22 -8.48 -9.62
N LEU A 30 5.86 -8.73 -10.88
CA LEU A 30 5.96 -7.73 -11.94
C LEU A 30 5.08 -6.51 -11.63
N ASP A 31 3.81 -6.74 -11.30
CA ASP A 31 2.83 -5.68 -11.01
C ASP A 31 3.24 -4.82 -9.82
N CYS A 32 3.89 -5.42 -8.82
CA CYS A 32 4.42 -4.71 -7.65
C CYS A 32 5.55 -3.74 -8.05
N ARG A 33 6.44 -4.17 -8.95
CA ARG A 33 7.51 -3.30 -9.48
C ARG A 33 6.94 -2.21 -10.39
N LEU A 34 5.88 -2.49 -11.13
CA LEU A 34 5.21 -1.49 -11.97
C LEU A 34 4.51 -0.43 -11.13
N LEU A 35 3.83 -0.82 -10.05
CA LEU A 35 3.28 0.13 -9.09
C LEU A 35 4.38 1.01 -8.48
N ALA A 36 5.46 0.41 -7.99
CA ALA A 36 6.59 1.15 -7.42
C ALA A 36 7.21 2.13 -8.43
N GLY A 37 7.49 1.66 -9.65
CA GLY A 37 8.03 2.50 -10.73
C GLY A 37 7.08 3.62 -11.16
N THR A 38 5.75 3.40 -11.08
CA THR A 38 4.75 4.44 -11.36
C THR A 38 4.73 5.49 -10.26
N ILE A 39 4.81 5.08 -8.99
CA ILE A 39 4.91 6.00 -7.84
C ILE A 39 6.19 6.84 -7.92
N ASP A 40 7.28 6.29 -8.44
CA ASP A 40 8.56 7.00 -8.57
C ASP A 40 8.60 8.06 -9.69
N LEU A 41 7.60 8.09 -10.58
CA LEU A 41 7.48 9.17 -11.57
C LEU A 41 7.35 10.53 -10.87
N PRO A 42 8.00 11.62 -11.33
CA PRO A 42 8.10 12.86 -10.57
C PRO A 42 6.76 13.45 -10.09
N GLU A 43 5.75 13.45 -10.95
CA GLU A 43 4.41 13.96 -10.65
C GLU A 43 3.70 13.08 -9.63
N MET A 44 3.76 11.76 -9.82
CA MET A 44 3.19 10.78 -8.90
C MET A 44 3.87 10.80 -7.55
N LYS A 45 5.19 10.90 -7.52
CA LYS A 45 5.97 10.97 -6.29
C LYS A 45 5.59 12.19 -5.48
N ARG A 46 5.46 13.36 -6.11
CA ARG A 46 5.00 14.59 -5.44
C ARG A 46 3.61 14.41 -4.84
N PHE A 47 2.69 13.82 -5.59
CA PHE A 47 1.34 13.53 -5.10
C PHE A 47 1.36 12.54 -3.92
N VAL A 48 2.03 11.40 -4.07
CA VAL A 48 2.12 10.38 -3.02
C VAL A 48 2.79 10.92 -1.77
N ASP A 49 3.91 11.65 -1.91
CA ASP A 49 4.60 12.28 -0.80
C ASP A 49 3.75 13.36 -0.12
N ALA A 50 2.80 13.99 -0.81
CA ALA A 50 1.90 14.98 -0.20
C ALA A 50 0.79 14.32 0.65
N HIS A 51 0.24 13.18 0.24
CA HIS A 51 -0.96 12.60 0.85
C HIS A 51 -0.72 11.33 1.68
N PHE A 52 0.41 10.64 1.45
CA PHE A 52 0.68 9.33 2.04
C PHE A 52 2.04 9.27 2.74
N VAL A 53 2.13 8.41 3.75
CA VAL A 53 3.39 7.80 4.18
C VAL A 53 3.36 6.36 3.71
N VAL A 54 4.25 6.02 2.78
CA VAL A 54 4.35 4.67 2.21
C VAL A 54 5.26 3.78 3.06
N VAL A 55 4.87 2.51 3.23
CA VAL A 55 5.73 1.44 3.75
C VAL A 55 5.53 0.17 2.94
N THR A 56 6.60 -0.31 2.31
CA THR A 56 6.59 -1.58 1.58
C THR A 56 6.90 -2.73 2.52
N VAL A 57 6.18 -3.85 2.35
CA VAL A 57 6.28 -5.06 3.16
C VAL A 57 6.43 -6.27 2.24
N ASP A 58 7.59 -6.94 2.34
CA ASP A 58 7.82 -8.21 1.63
C ASP A 58 6.92 -9.31 2.20
N VAL A 59 6.09 -9.92 1.36
CA VAL A 59 5.25 -11.06 1.73
C VAL A 59 5.85 -12.41 1.30
N GLY A 60 7.07 -12.42 0.76
CA GLY A 60 7.68 -13.62 0.20
C GLY A 60 6.79 -14.21 -0.90
N ARG A 61 6.71 -15.53 -1.01
CA ARG A 61 5.72 -16.20 -1.88
C ARG A 61 4.41 -16.42 -1.13
N PHE A 62 3.92 -15.35 -0.50
CA PHE A 62 2.77 -15.32 0.42
C PHE A 62 2.99 -16.13 1.72
N ASP A 63 4.24 -16.34 2.09
CA ASP A 63 4.70 -17.10 3.26
C ASP A 63 5.31 -16.21 4.35
N LYS A 64 5.44 -14.90 4.10
CA LYS A 64 5.97 -13.92 5.06
C LYS A 64 4.94 -12.84 5.35
N ASN A 65 4.99 -12.32 6.57
CA ASN A 65 4.34 -11.07 6.98
C ASN A 65 2.82 -10.98 6.81
N GLY A 66 2.11 -12.07 6.49
CA GLY A 66 0.66 -12.11 6.34
C GLY A 66 -0.11 -11.62 7.57
N GLN A 67 0.49 -11.71 8.77
CA GLN A 67 -0.10 -11.16 10.00
C GLN A 67 -0.33 -9.64 9.95
N ILE A 68 0.37 -8.90 9.08
CA ILE A 68 0.17 -7.46 8.91
C ILE A 68 -1.20 -7.20 8.27
N ALA A 69 -1.51 -7.90 7.17
CA ALA A 69 -2.83 -7.81 6.54
C ALA A 69 -3.95 -8.32 7.47
N ALA A 70 -3.70 -9.41 8.20
CA ALA A 70 -4.65 -9.97 9.16
C ALA A 70 -5.06 -8.96 10.26
N ARG A 71 -4.14 -8.09 10.71
CA ARG A 71 -4.44 -7.03 11.68
C ARG A 71 -5.51 -6.05 11.18
N TYR A 72 -5.64 -5.89 9.87
CA TYR A 72 -6.59 -5.00 9.22
C TYR A 72 -7.84 -5.73 8.71
N GLY A 73 -8.06 -6.99 9.12
CA GLY A 73 -9.27 -7.75 8.81
C GLY A 73 -9.17 -8.61 7.56
N ILE A 74 -8.05 -8.60 6.84
CA ILE A 74 -7.82 -9.48 5.68
C ILE A 74 -7.45 -10.87 6.18
N LYS A 75 -8.46 -11.74 6.29
CA LYS A 75 -8.30 -13.11 6.77
C LYS A 75 -7.84 -14.03 5.64
N GLY A 76 -6.96 -14.96 5.97
CA GLY A 76 -6.42 -15.93 5.02
C GLY A 76 -5.28 -15.38 4.17
N ARG A 77 -5.02 -16.04 3.03
CA ARG A 77 -3.97 -15.65 2.09
C ARG A 77 -4.44 -14.42 1.28
N LEU A 78 -3.52 -13.47 1.03
CA LEU A 78 -3.79 -12.37 0.10
C LEU A 78 -4.21 -12.92 -1.26
N LYS A 79 -5.27 -12.36 -1.85
CA LYS A 79 -5.80 -12.79 -3.14
C LYS A 79 -4.88 -12.44 -4.31
N GLY A 80 -4.02 -11.44 -4.15
CA GLY A 80 -3.08 -10.96 -5.14
C GLY A 80 -2.08 -9.98 -4.52
N VAL A 81 -1.05 -9.64 -5.29
CA VAL A 81 -0.08 -8.59 -4.95
C VAL A 81 0.19 -7.72 -6.19
N PRO A 82 0.46 -6.41 -6.06
CA PRO A 82 0.54 -5.67 -4.79
C PRO A 82 -0.83 -5.58 -4.11
N ALA A 83 -0.86 -5.87 -2.81
CA ALA A 83 -2.02 -5.62 -1.97
C ALA A 83 -1.78 -4.33 -1.21
N VAL A 84 -2.57 -3.30 -1.48
CA VAL A 84 -2.39 -1.96 -0.92
C VAL A 84 -3.41 -1.72 0.18
N LEU A 85 -2.92 -1.41 1.38
CA LEU A 85 -3.76 -1.04 2.51
C LEU A 85 -3.64 0.46 2.75
N VAL A 86 -4.74 1.19 2.58
CA VAL A 86 -4.84 2.57 3.00
C VAL A 86 -5.43 2.61 4.39
N VAL A 87 -4.67 3.11 5.35
CA VAL A 87 -5.00 3.09 6.77
C VAL A 87 -5.13 4.53 7.29
N ASP A 88 -6.21 4.80 8.01
CA ASP A 88 -6.31 6.01 8.81
C ASP A 88 -5.38 5.86 10.03
N PRO A 89 -4.34 6.69 10.17
CA PRO A 89 -3.35 6.47 11.22
C PRO A 89 -3.91 6.78 12.62
N ARG A 90 -4.96 7.59 12.75
CA ARG A 90 -5.58 7.95 14.03
C ARG A 90 -6.36 6.75 14.61
N SER A 91 -7.38 6.30 13.90
CA SER A 91 -8.21 5.16 14.29
C SER A 91 -7.52 3.81 14.07
N ASN A 92 -6.45 3.76 13.28
CA ASN A 92 -5.78 2.54 12.83
C ASN A 92 -6.72 1.58 12.09
N LYS A 93 -7.72 2.11 11.37
CA LYS A 93 -8.67 1.34 10.58
C LYS A 93 -8.29 1.36 9.10
N LEU A 94 -8.59 0.25 8.42
CA LEU A 94 -8.50 0.14 6.96
C LEU A 94 -9.61 0.98 6.31
N LEU A 95 -9.25 1.79 5.33
CA LEU A 95 -10.17 2.67 4.60
C LEU A 95 -10.68 2.03 3.31
N ASN A 96 -9.82 1.24 2.65
CA ASN A 96 -10.11 0.61 1.36
C ASN A 96 -10.47 -0.88 1.49
N ALA A 97 -11.25 -1.24 2.52
CA ALA A 97 -11.67 -2.63 2.72
C ALA A 97 -12.49 -3.14 1.52
N GLY A 98 -12.07 -4.25 0.91
CA GLY A 98 -12.68 -4.81 -0.29
C GLY A 98 -11.99 -4.38 -1.59
N HIS A 99 -11.08 -3.41 -1.53
CA HIS A 99 -10.34 -2.84 -2.67
C HIS A 99 -8.83 -3.13 -2.58
N GLU A 100 -8.38 -3.91 -1.60
CA GLU A 100 -6.97 -4.07 -1.28
C GLU A 100 -6.13 -4.72 -2.40
N THR A 101 -6.74 -5.49 -3.30
CA THR A 101 -6.04 -6.17 -4.41
C THR A 101 -6.39 -5.62 -5.79
N GLU A 102 -7.06 -4.46 -5.89
CA GLU A 102 -7.43 -3.89 -7.19
C GLU A 102 -6.20 -3.55 -8.05
N LEU A 103 -5.04 -3.30 -7.42
CA LEU A 103 -3.79 -3.03 -8.13
C LEU A 103 -2.98 -4.31 -8.46
N ALA A 104 -3.54 -5.50 -8.23
CA ALA A 104 -2.85 -6.77 -8.50
C ALA A 104 -2.61 -7.04 -10.00
N ASP A 105 -3.28 -6.29 -10.89
CA ASP A 105 -3.05 -6.30 -12.34
C ASP A 105 -2.59 -4.93 -12.86
N ALA A 106 -1.70 -4.27 -12.11
CA ALA A 106 -1.19 -2.93 -12.43
C ALA A 106 -0.66 -2.80 -13.88
N ARG A 107 -0.13 -3.89 -14.46
CA ARG A 107 0.33 -3.90 -15.87
C ARG A 107 -0.75 -3.56 -16.89
N SER A 108 -2.02 -3.83 -16.57
CA SER A 108 -3.16 -3.59 -17.46
C SER A 108 -3.86 -2.25 -17.19
N MET A 109 -3.59 -1.61 -16.04
CA MET A 109 -4.25 -0.36 -15.62
C MET A 109 -3.66 0.89 -16.28
N GLY A 110 -2.33 0.90 -16.49
CA GLY A 110 -1.60 2.08 -16.93
C GLY A 110 -1.46 3.17 -15.85
N PRO A 111 -0.56 4.16 -16.04
CA PRO A 111 -0.20 5.12 -14.99
C PRO A 111 -1.37 5.98 -14.47
N GLN A 112 -2.27 6.42 -15.36
CA GLN A 112 -3.39 7.28 -14.96
C GLN A 112 -4.39 6.56 -14.05
N ALA A 113 -4.78 5.32 -14.38
CA ALA A 113 -5.71 4.56 -13.53
C ALA A 113 -5.09 4.22 -12.16
N LEU A 114 -3.77 3.99 -12.09
CA LEU A 114 -3.06 3.84 -10.82
C LEU A 114 -3.09 5.15 -10.01
N ALA A 115 -2.91 6.29 -10.68
CA ALA A 115 -3.00 7.60 -10.07
C ALA A 115 -4.40 7.90 -9.53
N ASP A 116 -5.43 7.66 -10.34
CA ASP A 116 -6.84 7.87 -9.97
C ASP A 116 -7.23 7.00 -8.78
N TRP A 117 -6.78 5.75 -8.75
CA TRP A 117 -7.01 4.85 -7.62
C TRP A 117 -6.37 5.39 -6.34
N LEU A 118 -5.10 5.82 -6.39
CA LEU A 118 -4.43 6.43 -5.23
C LEU A 118 -5.12 7.72 -4.80
N ALA A 119 -5.57 8.53 -5.76
CA ALA A 119 -6.25 9.80 -5.50
C ALA A 119 -7.59 9.61 -4.79
N GLY A 120 -8.32 8.54 -5.09
CA GLY A 120 -9.56 8.19 -4.39
C GLY A 120 -9.39 7.96 -2.88
N TRP A 121 -8.16 7.74 -2.42
CA TRP A 121 -7.84 7.47 -1.00
C TRP A 121 -7.02 8.58 -0.33
N ALA A 122 -6.68 9.66 -1.05
CA ALA A 122 -5.95 10.77 -0.51
C ALA A 122 -6.78 11.52 0.57
N ALA A 123 -6.09 12.08 1.55
CA ALA A 123 -6.66 12.97 2.56
C ALA A 123 -6.37 14.43 2.22
#